data_AF-A0AA37HMU4-F1
#
_entry.id   AF-A0AA37HMU4-F1
#
_cell.length_a   1.000
_cell.length_b   1.000
_cell.length_c   1.000
_cell.angle_alpha   90.00
_cell.angle_beta   90.00
_cell.angle_gamma   90.00
#
_symmetry.space_group_name_H-M   'P 1'
#
loop_
_entity.id
_entity.type
_entity.pdbx_description
1 polymer ?
#
loop_
_entity_poly.entity_id
_entity_poly.type
_entity_poly.pdbx_seq_one_letter_code
_entity_poly.pdbx_strand_id
1 'polypeptide(L)' 'MTFACGTDEQAMEKTWELQRRGFRDVVVLDPKGKELNARAFERSLDIDWD' A
#
# COMPACT_ATOMS: atom_id res chain seq x y z
N MET A 1 -2.29 8.11 14.17
CA MET A 1 -1.37 7.79 13.07
C MET A 1 -0.95 6.34 13.25
N THR A 2 -1.18 5.48 12.26
CA THR A 2 -0.89 4.04 12.34
C THR A 2 0.17 3.72 11.30
N PHE A 3 1.25 3.04 11.69
CA PHE A 3 2.38 2.70 10.84
C PHE A 3 2.60 1.18 10.82
N ALA A 4 2.85 0.61 9.65
CA ALA A 4 3.18 -0.79 9.46
C ALA A 4 4.32 -0.91 8.45
N CYS A 5 5.30 -1.76 8.74
CA CYS A 5 6.42 -2.09 7.86
C CYS A 5 6.43 -3.60 7.59
N GLY A 6 6.76 -3.99 6.36
CA GLY A 6 6.69 -5.38 5.93
C GLY A 6 7.16 -5.55 4.48
N THR A 7 6.93 -6.73 3.91
CA THR A 7 7.11 -6.97 2.48
C THR A 7 6.10 -6.19 1.66
N ASP A 8 6.33 -6.10 0.35
CA ASP A 8 5.41 -5.44 -0.58
C ASP A 8 4.00 -6.07 -0.53
N GLU A 9 3.91 -7.40 -0.40
CA GLU A 9 2.65 -8.13 -0.22
C GLU A 9 1.92 -7.72 1.06
N GLN A 10 2.64 -7.61 2.19
CA GLN A 10 2.05 -7.19 3.47
C GLN A 10 1.58 -5.73 3.43
N ALA A 11 2.35 -4.86 2.77
CA ALA A 11 1.96 -3.48 2.56
C ALA A 11 0.68 -3.38 1.72
N MET A 12 0.55 -4.22 0.68
CA MET A 12 -0.62 -4.29 -0.19
C MET A 12 -1.86 -4.83 0.54
N GLU A 13 -1.75 -5.92 1.31
CA GLU A 13 -2.87 -6.40 2.13
C GLU A 13 -3.36 -5.30 3.10
N LYS A 14 -2.41 -4.52 3.63
CA LYS A 14 -2.72 -3.41 4.53
C LYS A 14 -3.41 -2.24 3.84
N THR A 15 -3.04 -1.90 2.60
CA THR A 15 -3.75 -0.85 1.84
C THR A 15 -5.22 -1.23 1.64
N TRP A 16 -5.51 -2.49 1.30
CA TRP A 16 -6.89 -2.98 1.16
C TRP A 16 -7.66 -3.04 2.46
N GLU A 17 -7.03 -3.46 3.57
CA GLU A 17 -7.66 -3.44 4.90
C GLU A 17 -8.06 -2.02 5.28
N LEU A 18 -7.16 -1.04 5.09
CA LEU A 18 -7.42 0.35 5.45
C LEU A 18 -8.50 0.98 4.55
N GLN A 19 -8.48 0.72 3.25
CA GLN A 19 -9.54 1.18 2.35
C GLN A 19 -10.91 0.60 2.74
N ARG A 20 -10.99 -0.70 3.04
CA ARG A 20 -12.25 -1.35 3.51
C ARG A 20 -12.76 -0.78 4.83
N ARG A 21 -11.86 -0.27 5.68
CA ARG A 21 -12.19 0.44 6.93
C ARG A 21 -12.56 1.91 6.72
N GLY A 22 -12.57 2.40 5.48
CA GLY A 22 -13.00 3.75 5.13
C GLY A 22 -11.91 4.82 5.19
N PHE A 23 -10.64 4.44 5.31
CA PHE A 23 -9.52 5.39 5.22
C PHE A 23 -9.38 5.87 3.76
N ARG A 24 -9.32 7.19 3.57
CA ARG A 24 -9.26 7.83 2.24
C ARG A 24 -7.82 8.12 1.80
N ASP A 25 -6.99 8.58 2.73
CA ASP A 25 -5.61 8.97 2.48
C ASP A 25 -4.66 7.87 2.98
N VAL A 26 -4.42 6.87 2.13
CA VAL A 26 -3.47 5.79 2.39
C VAL A 26 -2.20 6.03 1.56
N VAL A 27 -1.08 6.19 2.26
CA VAL A 27 0.25 6.41 1.69
C VAL A 27 1.14 5.23 2.02
N VAL A 28 1.87 4.76 1.01
CA VAL A 28 2.91 3.74 1.11
C VAL A 28 4.25 4.42 0.87
N LEU A 29 5.19 4.20 1.77
CA LEU A 29 6.57 4.66 1.66
C LEU A 29 7.43 3.50 1.19
N ASP A 30 8.11 3.66 0.06
CA ASP A 30 9.11 2.69 -0.37
C ASP A 30 10.40 2.81 0.49
N PRO A 31 11.32 1.81 0.42
CA PRO A 31 12.58 1.87 1.17
C PRO A 31 13.52 3.04 0.78
N LYS A 32 13.26 3.69 -0.36
CA LYS A 32 14.01 4.87 -0.83
C LYS A 32 13.36 6.18 -0.37
N GLY A 33 12.29 6.10 0.44
CA GLY A 33 11.54 7.24 0.95
C GLY A 33 10.58 7.86 -0.07
N LYS A 34 10.27 7.16 -1.17
CA LYS A 34 9.28 7.60 -2.14
C LYS A 34 7.88 7.31 -1.63
N GLU A 35 7.05 8.34 -1.60
CA GLU A 35 5.64 8.22 -1.28
C GLU A 35 4.83 7.83 -2.52
N LEU A 36 3.97 6.84 -2.35
CA LEU A 36 2.98 6.40 -3.31
C LEU A 36 1.62 6.34 -2.63
N ASN A 37 0.57 6.77 -3.33
CA ASN A 37 -0.78 6.43 -2.88
C ASN A 37 -1.05 4.94 -3.11
N ALA A 38 -2.01 4.36 -2.39
CA ALA A 38 -2.35 2.94 -2.48
C ALA A 38 -2.51 2.43 -3.93
N ARG A 39 -3.19 3.17 -4.80
CA ARG A 39 -3.43 2.76 -6.20
C ARG A 39 -2.16 2.79 -7.06
N ALA A 40 -1.30 3.77 -6.83
CA ALA A 40 -0.01 3.87 -7.51
C ALA A 40 0.96 2.77 -7.04
N PHE A 41 0.92 2.45 -5.74
CA PHE A 41 1.66 1.34 -5.17
C PHE A 41 1.21 0.00 -5.74
N GLU A 42 -0.09 -0.30 -5.75
CA GLU A 42 -0.63 -1.55 -6.33
C GLU A 42 -0.23 -1.75 -7.80
N ARG A 43 -0.27 -0.68 -8.60
CA ARG A 43 0.19 -0.72 -10.00
C ARG A 43 1.69 -0.94 -10.15
N SER A 44 2.49 -0.55 -9.16
CA SER A 44 3.95 -0.67 -9.23
C SER A 44 4.44 -2.09 -8.97
N LEU A 45 3.60 -2.95 -8.40
CA LEU A 45 3.96 -4.33 -8.07
C LEU A 45 3.92 -5.25 -9.29
N ASP A 46 3.34 -4.82 -10.42
CA ASP A 46 3.25 -5.58 -11.68
C ASP A 46 2.82 -7.05 -11.47
N ILE A 47 1.93 -7.27 -10.51
CA ILE A 47 1.42 -8.60 -10.21
C ILE A 47 0.17 -8.82 -11.05
N ASP A 48 0.25 -9.80 -11.96
CA ASP A 48 -0.86 -10.27 -12.77
C ASP A 48 -1.74 -11.17 -11.89
N TRP A 49 -2.96 -10.73 -11.59
CA TRP A 49 -3.92 -11.44 -10.74
C TRP A 49 -5.10 -11.90 -11.59
N ASP A 50 -5.01 -13.14 -12.09
CA ASP A 50 -6.14 -13.92 -12.62
C ASP A 50 -6.77 -14.77 -11.50
#